data_AF-A0A1S3Z9N6-F1
#
_entry.id   AF-A0A1S3Z9N6-F1
#
_cell.length_a   1.000
_cell.length_b   1.000
_cell.length_c   1.000
_cell.angle_alpha   90.00
_cell.angle_beta   90.00
_cell.angle_gamma   90.00
#
_symmetry.space_group_name_H-M   'P 1'
#
loop_
_entity.id
_entity.type
_entity.pdbx_description
1 polymer ?
#
loop_
_entity_poly.entity_id
_entity_poly.type
_entity_poly.pdbx_seq_one_letter_code
_entity_poly.pdbx_strand_id
1 'polypeptide(L)'
;MHPPLSNESSLATWTCDWPRIVGMLWTGETPEVKALEENMASYFNMLQGLLLLSHSSTVGAGPTLCSCIHASIKQVVDSSFLLMKESVSSYGSNNKKQKLSIPQLVGTVWEACSALKKTPPTNITAIGRAMTQLAVSMKDVLREMNELKPASSEVADEFSVQDSPEGESKSDDSDDSFGGDLGNDLSPEEMKIAHLTTDVVSETLVVIKELIRSITSLLKQESSVDNATFVASLERLLKLSQEIGLQVDELGASLYPPQEISALRAATKKISSTIDETQVELEKLKGCSEDFVKACTGLRSSLKRLEDELDHSDATDPMSRMENLVIE
;
A
#
# COMPACT_ATOMS: atom_id res chain seq x y z
N MET A 1 29.63 21.64 -5.14
CA MET A 1 28.79 21.45 -6.35
C MET A 1 29.46 20.38 -7.19
N HIS A 2 29.17 19.11 -6.87
CA HIS A 2 29.64 17.96 -7.65
C HIS A 2 28.63 17.70 -8.77
N PRO A 3 29.07 17.26 -9.96
CA PRO A 3 28.16 17.05 -11.08
C PRO A 3 27.24 15.85 -10.79
N PRO A 4 25.96 15.89 -11.22
CA PRO A 4 25.04 14.78 -11.06
C PRO A 4 25.31 13.72 -12.14
N LEU A 5 25.42 12.46 -11.71
CA LEU A 5 24.97 11.25 -12.42
C LEU A 5 25.38 11.10 -13.91
N SER A 6 26.64 11.35 -14.27
CA SER A 6 27.19 10.91 -15.56
C SER A 6 27.73 9.47 -15.57
N ASN A 7 27.73 8.79 -14.41
CA ASN A 7 28.20 7.41 -14.26
C ASN A 7 27.08 6.36 -14.13
N GLU A 8 25.80 6.77 -14.03
CA GLU A 8 24.65 5.83 -13.94
C GLU A 8 24.55 4.92 -15.16
N SER A 9 24.89 5.44 -16.33
CA SER A 9 24.90 4.70 -17.59
C SER A 9 26.01 3.64 -17.67
N SER A 10 27.12 3.78 -16.94
CA SER A 10 28.13 2.71 -16.88
C SER A 10 27.72 1.61 -15.90
N LEU A 11 27.22 1.92 -14.72
CA LEU A 11 26.89 0.86 -13.74
C LEU A 11 25.69 0.04 -14.15
N ALA A 12 24.64 0.68 -14.66
CA ALA A 12 23.41 0.00 -15.05
C ALA A 12 23.54 -0.82 -16.36
N THR A 13 24.62 -0.57 -17.12
CA THR A 13 24.98 -1.35 -18.32
C THR A 13 25.80 -2.58 -17.91
N TRP A 14 26.69 -2.47 -16.92
CA TRP A 14 27.54 -3.58 -16.48
C TRP A 14 26.87 -4.53 -15.47
N THR A 15 25.95 -4.05 -14.62
CA THR A 15 25.13 -4.91 -13.74
C THR A 15 24.20 -5.85 -14.51
N CYS A 16 23.92 -5.52 -15.78
CA CYS A 16 23.09 -6.31 -16.70
C CYS A 16 23.90 -7.37 -17.48
N ASP A 17 25.21 -7.18 -17.66
CA ASP A 17 26.04 -8.11 -18.42
C ASP A 17 26.39 -9.37 -17.61
N TRP A 18 26.42 -9.29 -16.29
CA TRP A 18 26.76 -10.44 -15.45
C TRP A 18 25.70 -11.57 -15.44
N PRO A 19 24.39 -11.31 -15.24
CA PRO A 19 23.36 -12.34 -15.40
C PRO A 19 23.44 -13.02 -16.77
N ARG A 20 23.82 -12.26 -17.81
CA ARG A 20 24.06 -12.79 -19.16
C ARG A 20 25.29 -13.68 -19.22
N ILE A 21 26.41 -13.28 -18.62
CA ILE A 21 27.66 -14.08 -18.57
C ILE A 21 27.45 -15.36 -17.77
N VAL A 22 26.84 -15.30 -16.59
CA VAL A 22 26.52 -16.49 -15.77
C VAL A 22 25.48 -17.36 -16.45
N GLY A 23 24.41 -16.77 -17.00
CA GLY A 23 23.41 -17.49 -17.78
C GLY A 23 24.04 -18.27 -18.92
N MET A 24 24.89 -17.62 -19.72
CA MET A 24 25.62 -18.27 -20.82
C MET A 24 26.57 -19.37 -20.32
N LEU A 25 27.30 -19.12 -19.23
CA LEU A 25 28.23 -20.07 -18.60
C LEU A 25 27.53 -21.36 -18.14
N TRP A 26 26.28 -21.26 -17.69
CA TRP A 26 25.50 -22.40 -17.18
C TRP A 26 24.54 -23.02 -18.20
N THR A 27 24.28 -22.35 -19.34
CA THR A 27 23.49 -22.93 -20.45
C THR A 27 24.27 -23.90 -21.34
N GLY A 28 25.58 -24.04 -21.13
CA GLY A 28 26.49 -24.90 -21.91
C GLY A 28 27.03 -26.13 -21.17
N GLU A 29 28.30 -26.48 -21.44
CA GLU A 29 29.07 -27.48 -20.68
C GLU A 29 29.40 -26.96 -19.27
N THR A 30 29.62 -27.88 -18.32
CA THR A 30 30.00 -27.51 -16.94
C THR A 30 31.23 -26.61 -16.94
N PRO A 31 31.14 -25.39 -16.37
CA PRO A 31 32.25 -24.45 -16.42
C PRO A 31 33.48 -24.97 -15.67
N GLU A 32 34.67 -24.58 -16.13
CA GLU A 32 35.92 -24.84 -15.42
C GLU A 32 35.89 -24.14 -14.05
N VAL A 33 36.37 -24.81 -12.99
CA VAL A 33 36.38 -24.26 -11.62
C VAL A 33 37.04 -22.88 -11.59
N LYS A 34 38.18 -22.74 -12.26
CA LYS A 34 38.96 -21.51 -12.30
C LYS A 34 38.19 -20.39 -12.99
N ALA A 35 37.51 -20.70 -14.09
CA ALA A 35 36.66 -19.75 -14.78
C ALA A 35 35.48 -19.32 -13.89
N LEU A 36 34.90 -20.21 -13.10
CA LEU A 36 33.84 -19.87 -12.14
C LEU A 36 34.36 -18.97 -11.00
N GLU A 37 35.54 -19.26 -10.45
CA GLU A 37 36.17 -18.50 -9.38
C GLU A 37 36.50 -17.06 -9.79
N GLU A 38 37.19 -16.87 -10.93
CA GLU A 38 37.55 -15.55 -11.47
C GLU A 38 36.30 -14.70 -11.75
N ASN A 39 35.28 -15.35 -12.31
CA ASN A 39 33.97 -14.79 -12.54
C ASN A 39 33.36 -14.31 -11.20
N MET A 40 33.22 -15.19 -10.20
CA MET A 40 32.61 -14.81 -8.93
C MET A 40 33.37 -13.65 -8.26
N ALA A 41 34.70 -13.66 -8.30
CA ALA A 41 35.52 -12.57 -7.76
C ALA A 41 35.25 -11.23 -8.45
N SER A 42 35.18 -11.21 -9.79
CA SER A 42 34.81 -10.02 -10.56
C SER A 42 33.44 -9.48 -10.17
N TYR A 43 32.47 -10.38 -9.97
CA TYR A 43 31.13 -9.99 -9.59
C TYR A 43 31.02 -9.40 -8.18
N PHE A 44 31.70 -10.01 -7.19
CA PHE A 44 31.76 -9.45 -5.84
C PHE A 44 32.38 -8.06 -5.82
N ASN A 45 33.43 -7.82 -6.60
CA ASN A 45 34.02 -6.49 -6.75
C ASN A 45 33.00 -5.50 -7.33
N MET A 46 32.18 -5.92 -8.29
CA MET A 46 31.11 -5.07 -8.84
C MET A 46 30.01 -4.78 -7.81
N LEU A 47 29.57 -5.78 -7.04
CA LEU A 47 28.60 -5.58 -5.96
C LEU A 47 29.16 -4.63 -4.88
N GLN A 48 30.44 -4.75 -4.54
CA GLN A 48 31.10 -3.83 -3.63
C GLN A 48 31.12 -2.40 -4.19
N GLY A 49 31.44 -2.24 -5.48
CA GLY A 49 31.35 -0.95 -6.17
C GLY A 49 29.94 -0.35 -6.09
N LEU A 50 28.92 -1.15 -6.39
CA LEU A 50 27.51 -0.77 -6.29
C LEU A 50 27.13 -0.32 -4.87
N LEU A 51 27.57 -1.04 -3.83
CA LEU A 51 27.33 -0.68 -2.43
C LEU A 51 27.97 0.67 -2.08
N LEU A 52 29.22 0.90 -2.49
CA LEU A 52 29.91 2.18 -2.25
C LEU A 52 29.19 3.35 -2.92
N LEU A 53 28.73 3.15 -4.15
CA LEU A 53 27.97 4.15 -4.89
C LEU A 53 26.62 4.43 -4.24
N SER A 54 25.92 3.38 -3.81
CA SER A 54 24.65 3.53 -3.09
C SER A 54 24.85 4.35 -1.81
N HIS A 55 25.91 4.08 -1.05
CA HIS A 55 26.23 4.84 0.14
C HIS A 55 26.45 6.31 -0.21
N SER A 56 27.25 6.61 -1.23
CA SER A 56 27.48 7.98 -1.68
C SER A 56 26.19 8.71 -2.11
N SER A 57 25.25 8.00 -2.75
CA SER A 57 23.96 8.55 -3.18
C SER A 57 22.99 8.79 -2.02
N THR A 58 23.19 8.12 -0.88
CA THR A 58 22.38 8.34 0.34
C THR A 58 22.89 9.50 1.20
N VAL A 59 24.13 9.95 1.00
CA VAL A 59 24.70 11.08 1.76
C VAL A 59 23.94 12.36 1.41
N GLY A 60 23.21 12.91 2.38
CA GLY A 60 22.39 14.12 2.19
C GLY A 60 21.04 13.87 1.51
N ALA A 61 20.70 12.61 1.19
CA ALA A 61 19.37 12.24 0.76
C ALA A 61 18.37 12.29 1.93
N GLY A 62 17.11 12.62 1.65
CA GLY A 62 16.05 12.50 2.63
C GLY A 62 15.77 11.04 3.02
N PRO A 63 15.14 10.80 4.19
CA PRO A 63 14.83 9.45 4.69
C PRO A 63 14.10 8.56 3.69
N THR A 64 13.15 9.12 2.93
CA THR A 64 12.34 8.35 1.98
C THR A 64 13.17 7.89 0.78
N LEU A 65 13.97 8.78 0.17
CA LEU A 65 14.87 8.39 -0.92
C LEU A 65 15.90 7.36 -0.48
N CYS A 66 16.49 7.58 0.69
CA CYS A 66 17.46 6.65 1.28
C CYS A 66 16.87 5.25 1.44
N SER A 67 15.63 5.17 1.93
CA SER A 67 14.90 3.90 2.07
C SER A 67 14.63 3.24 0.72
N CYS A 68 14.23 3.99 -0.31
CA CYS A 68 14.04 3.46 -1.66
C CYS A 68 15.34 2.90 -2.26
N ILE A 69 16.45 3.65 -2.16
CA ILE A 69 17.76 3.21 -2.64
C ILE A 69 18.19 1.93 -1.92
N HIS A 70 18.11 1.91 -0.58
CA HIS A 70 18.46 0.74 0.20
C HIS A 70 17.63 -0.49 -0.17
N ALA A 71 16.31 -0.35 -0.33
CA ALA A 71 15.44 -1.45 -0.71
C ALA A 71 15.83 -2.05 -2.08
N SER A 72 16.07 -1.20 -3.08
CA SER A 72 16.47 -1.65 -4.42
C SER A 72 17.85 -2.30 -4.43
N ILE A 73 18.82 -1.74 -3.71
CA ILE A 73 20.17 -2.31 -3.59
C ILE A 73 20.14 -3.64 -2.85
N LYS A 74 19.35 -3.74 -1.77
CA LYS A 74 19.13 -4.99 -1.04
C LYS A 74 18.57 -6.06 -1.97
N GLN A 75 17.58 -5.74 -2.80
CA GLN A 75 17.00 -6.69 -3.76
C GLN A 75 18.04 -7.22 -4.75
N VAL A 76 18.91 -6.34 -5.27
CA VAL A 76 20.03 -6.75 -6.13
C VAL A 76 20.95 -7.70 -5.37
N VAL A 77 21.45 -7.29 -4.20
CA VAL A 77 22.39 -8.08 -3.39
C VAL A 77 21.82 -9.45 -3.00
N ASP A 78 20.56 -9.51 -2.55
CA ASP A 78 19.91 -10.76 -2.15
C ASP A 78 19.76 -11.72 -3.34
N SER A 79 19.31 -11.21 -4.49
CA SER A 79 19.14 -12.00 -5.71
C SER A 79 20.49 -12.50 -6.23
N SER A 80 21.50 -11.63 -6.20
CA SER A 80 22.89 -11.93 -6.54
C SER A 80 23.47 -13.03 -5.66
N PHE A 81 23.26 -12.92 -4.35
CA PHE A 81 23.71 -13.90 -3.37
C PHE A 81 23.05 -15.26 -3.59
N LEU A 82 21.74 -15.28 -3.86
CA LEU A 82 21.01 -16.51 -4.15
C LEU A 82 21.54 -17.21 -5.41
N LEU A 83 21.78 -16.44 -6.48
CA LEU A 83 22.38 -16.95 -7.73
C LEU A 83 23.77 -17.56 -7.49
N MET A 84 24.62 -16.87 -6.72
CA MET A 84 25.97 -17.36 -6.41
C MET A 84 25.95 -18.62 -5.55
N LYS A 85 25.11 -18.64 -4.51
CA LYS A 85 24.92 -19.80 -3.64
C LYS A 85 24.51 -21.03 -4.45
N GLU A 86 23.54 -20.86 -5.35
CA GLU A 86 23.05 -21.96 -6.19
C GLU A 86 24.07 -22.38 -7.25
N SER A 87 24.86 -21.45 -7.79
CA SER A 87 25.95 -21.74 -8.73
C SER A 87 27.02 -22.62 -8.09
N VAL A 88 27.40 -22.32 -6.84
CA VAL A 88 28.38 -23.14 -6.09
C VAL A 88 27.79 -24.49 -5.70
N SER A 89 26.54 -24.54 -5.22
CA SER A 89 25.88 -25.79 -4.83
C SER A 89 25.65 -26.76 -6.00
N SER A 90 25.47 -26.20 -7.21
CA SER A 90 25.21 -26.96 -8.42
C SER A 90 26.50 -27.38 -9.14
N TYR A 91 27.66 -26.92 -8.70
CA TYR A 91 28.94 -27.25 -9.31
C TYR A 91 29.24 -28.75 -9.20
N GLY A 92 29.49 -29.42 -10.33
CA GLY A 92 29.76 -30.87 -10.39
C GLY A 92 28.52 -31.77 -10.22
N SER A 93 27.32 -31.22 -10.06
CA SER A 93 26.06 -31.96 -9.94
C SER A 93 25.32 -32.02 -11.28
N ASN A 94 25.02 -33.22 -11.77
CA ASN A 94 24.34 -33.45 -13.06
C ASN A 94 22.80 -33.46 -12.96
N ASN A 95 22.22 -32.77 -11.97
CA ASN A 95 20.78 -32.82 -11.73
C ASN A 95 20.00 -31.91 -12.70
N LYS A 96 19.08 -32.51 -13.48
CA LYS A 96 18.22 -31.80 -14.46
C LYS A 96 17.36 -30.67 -13.85
N LYS A 97 17.01 -30.76 -12.55
CA LYS A 97 16.28 -29.71 -11.82
C LYS A 97 17.14 -28.46 -11.56
N GLN A 98 18.44 -28.61 -11.35
CA GLN A 98 19.38 -27.49 -11.14
C GLN A 98 19.68 -26.72 -12.44
N LYS A 99 19.62 -27.38 -13.60
CA LYS A 99 19.70 -26.70 -14.91
C LYS A 99 18.57 -25.71 -15.17
N LEU A 100 17.45 -25.82 -14.46
CA LEU A 100 16.29 -24.92 -14.60
C LEU A 100 16.28 -23.80 -13.56
N SER A 101 16.93 -23.96 -12.40
CA SER A 101 16.96 -22.96 -11.33
C SER A 101 17.92 -21.80 -11.65
N ILE A 102 19.10 -22.06 -12.20
CA ILE A 102 20.09 -21.01 -12.52
C ILE A 102 19.54 -19.98 -13.51
N PRO A 103 18.90 -20.35 -14.65
CA PRO A 103 18.28 -19.37 -15.54
C PRO A 103 17.19 -18.52 -14.87
N GLN A 104 16.40 -19.09 -13.96
CA GLN A 104 15.39 -18.35 -13.21
C GLN A 104 16.02 -17.34 -12.27
N LEU A 105 17.07 -17.73 -11.53
CA LEU A 105 17.82 -16.85 -10.64
C LEU A 105 18.52 -15.72 -11.39
N VAL A 106 19.08 -16.01 -12.56
CA VAL A 106 19.59 -15.00 -13.51
C VAL A 106 18.49 -14.00 -13.87
N GLY A 107 17.29 -14.48 -14.18
CA GLY A 107 16.11 -13.65 -14.41
C GLY A 107 15.75 -12.78 -13.20
N THR A 108 15.78 -13.32 -11.99
CA THR A 108 15.53 -12.56 -10.75
C THR A 108 16.55 -11.44 -10.55
N VAL A 109 17.84 -11.70 -10.76
CA VAL A 109 18.89 -10.66 -10.70
C VAL A 109 18.66 -9.58 -11.76
N TRP A 110 18.28 -9.99 -12.98
CA TRP A 110 17.96 -9.06 -14.05
C TRP A 110 16.79 -8.13 -13.69
N GLU A 111 15.70 -8.69 -13.15
CA GLU A 111 14.55 -7.91 -12.70
C GLU A 111 14.91 -6.98 -11.54
N ALA A 112 15.76 -7.42 -10.60
CA ALA A 112 16.26 -6.56 -9.52
C ALA A 112 17.08 -5.37 -10.07
N CYS A 113 17.98 -5.61 -11.04
CA CYS A 113 18.72 -4.55 -11.72
C CYS A 113 17.80 -3.60 -12.50
N SER A 114 16.76 -4.14 -13.14
CA SER A 114 15.74 -3.35 -13.84
C SER A 114 14.92 -2.49 -12.88
N ALA A 115 14.57 -3.03 -11.71
CA ALA A 115 13.89 -2.30 -10.64
C ALA A 115 14.77 -1.20 -10.06
N LEU A 116 16.08 -1.45 -9.88
CA LEU A 116 17.04 -0.44 -9.43
C LEU A 116 17.07 0.78 -10.37
N LYS A 117 17.01 0.58 -11.69
CA LYS A 117 16.91 1.68 -12.68
C LYS A 117 15.65 2.53 -12.51
N LYS A 118 14.59 1.95 -11.94
CA LYS A 118 13.33 2.67 -11.69
C LYS A 118 13.37 3.43 -10.37
N THR A 119 14.38 3.28 -9.52
CA THR A 119 14.50 3.99 -8.23
C THR A 119 14.33 5.50 -8.43
N PRO A 120 13.60 6.21 -7.54
CA PRO A 120 13.46 7.66 -7.64
C PRO A 120 14.83 8.35 -7.64
N PRO A 121 15.08 9.37 -8.50
CA PRO A 121 16.35 10.09 -8.51
C PRO A 121 16.42 11.20 -7.46
N THR A 122 15.28 11.64 -6.92
CA THR A 122 15.19 12.73 -5.94
C THR A 122 14.23 12.40 -4.81
N ASN A 123 14.41 13.06 -3.66
CA ASN A 123 13.59 12.81 -2.48
C ASN A 123 12.13 13.14 -2.71
N ILE A 124 11.87 14.20 -3.46
CA ILE A 124 10.51 14.63 -3.74
C ILE A 124 9.82 13.65 -4.68
N THR A 125 10.54 13.10 -5.67
CA THR A 125 10.00 12.01 -6.51
C THR A 125 9.71 10.77 -5.67
N ALA A 126 10.58 10.44 -4.71
CA ALA A 126 10.37 9.31 -3.81
C ALA A 126 9.11 9.51 -2.95
N ILE A 127 8.95 10.70 -2.36
CA ILE A 127 7.77 11.08 -1.58
C ILE A 127 6.50 11.03 -2.44
N GLY A 128 6.50 11.65 -3.62
CA GLY A 128 5.34 11.65 -4.51
C GLY A 128 4.89 10.24 -4.90
N ARG A 129 5.84 9.33 -5.14
CA ARG A 129 5.53 7.91 -5.38
C ARG A 129 4.97 7.21 -4.14
N ALA A 130 5.54 7.46 -2.96
CA ALA A 130 5.04 6.90 -1.71
C ALA A 130 3.61 7.37 -1.42
N MET A 131 3.30 8.65 -1.64
CA MET A 131 1.95 9.19 -1.51
C MET A 131 0.98 8.62 -2.55
N THR A 132 1.43 8.41 -3.79
CA THR A 132 0.60 7.76 -4.82
C THR A 132 0.27 6.33 -4.43
N GLN A 133 1.24 5.58 -3.92
CA GLN A 133 1.03 4.21 -3.45
C GLN A 133 0.06 4.15 -2.26
N LEU A 134 0.20 5.09 -1.33
CA LEU A 134 -0.72 5.25 -0.21
C LEU A 134 -2.16 5.52 -0.69
N ALA A 135 -2.34 6.43 -1.65
CA ALA A 135 -3.66 6.72 -2.23
C ALA A 135 -4.28 5.51 -2.95
N VAL A 136 -3.45 4.66 -3.58
CA VAL A 136 -3.92 3.39 -4.16
C VAL A 136 -4.40 2.45 -3.06
N SER A 137 -3.66 2.30 -1.96
CA SER A 137 -4.06 1.48 -0.80
C SER A 137 -5.42 1.92 -0.25
N MET A 138 -5.59 3.21 0.00
CA MET A 138 -6.86 3.77 0.49
C MET A 138 -8.02 3.54 -0.50
N LYS A 139 -7.74 3.57 -1.80
CA LYS A 139 -8.74 3.28 -2.84
C LYS A 139 -9.16 1.81 -2.82
N ASP A 140 -8.23 0.91 -2.54
CA ASP A 140 -8.53 -0.52 -2.41
C ASP A 140 -9.42 -0.78 -1.18
N VAL A 141 -9.11 -0.16 -0.04
CA VAL A 141 -9.99 -0.19 1.16
C VAL A 141 -11.37 0.35 0.84
N LEU A 142 -11.45 1.51 0.17
CA LEU A 142 -12.73 2.10 -0.24
C LEU A 142 -13.53 1.15 -1.16
N ARG A 143 -12.87 0.43 -2.07
CA ARG A 143 -13.53 -0.57 -2.91
C ARG A 143 -14.11 -1.69 -2.05
N GLU A 144 -13.34 -2.23 -1.11
CA GLU A 144 -13.77 -3.30 -0.20
C GLU A 144 -14.96 -2.86 0.65
N MET A 145 -14.97 -1.63 1.16
CA MET A 145 -16.10 -1.08 1.92
C MET A 145 -17.39 -0.94 1.08
N ASN A 146 -17.27 -0.65 -0.22
CA ASN A 146 -18.42 -0.57 -1.12
C ASN A 146 -19.01 -1.95 -1.47
N GLU A 147 -18.34 -3.04 -1.13
CA GLU A 147 -18.82 -4.41 -1.34
C GLU A 147 -19.65 -4.93 -0.14
N LEU A 148 -19.74 -4.17 0.96
CA LEU A 148 -20.56 -4.49 2.13
C LEU A 148 -22.05 -4.56 1.77
N LYS A 149 -22.74 -5.60 2.25
CA LYS A 149 -24.14 -5.87 1.96
C LYS A 149 -25.03 -5.58 3.17
N PRO A 150 -26.25 -5.05 2.95
CA PRO A 150 -27.25 -4.97 4.00
C PRO A 150 -27.82 -6.35 4.29
N ALA A 151 -28.31 -6.54 5.52
CA ALA A 151 -29.09 -7.72 5.85
C ALA A 151 -30.28 -7.89 4.91
N SER A 152 -30.36 -9.05 4.25
CA SER A 152 -31.51 -9.36 3.40
C SER A 152 -32.78 -9.43 4.25
N SER A 153 -33.66 -8.45 4.08
CA SER A 153 -35.02 -8.51 4.59
C SER A 153 -35.84 -9.44 3.68
N GLU A 154 -35.66 -10.75 3.80
CA GLU A 154 -36.67 -11.69 3.30
C GLU A 154 -37.89 -11.68 4.23
N VAL A 155 -38.77 -10.71 3.97
CA VAL A 155 -40.21 -10.89 4.20
C VAL A 155 -40.90 -10.48 2.92
N ALA A 156 -40.72 -11.28 1.87
CA ALA A 156 -41.63 -11.27 0.74
C ALA A 156 -42.90 -12.00 1.17
N ASP A 157 -43.84 -11.19 1.64
CA ASP A 157 -45.28 -11.39 1.78
C ASP A 157 -45.84 -12.56 0.92
N GLU A 158 -45.79 -13.80 1.42
CA GLU A 158 -46.57 -14.93 0.91
C GLU A 158 -48.03 -14.77 1.36
N PHE A 159 -48.74 -13.80 0.79
CA PHE A 159 -50.20 -13.84 0.74
C PHE A 159 -50.71 -13.21 -0.55
N SER A 160 -50.62 -13.96 -1.65
CA SER A 160 -51.63 -13.86 -2.70
C SER A 160 -52.09 -15.26 -3.12
N VAL A 161 -53.16 -15.68 -2.47
CA VAL A 161 -53.99 -16.83 -2.85
C VAL A 161 -54.85 -16.44 -4.07
N GLN A 162 -55.17 -17.46 -4.90
CA GLN A 162 -56.13 -17.56 -6.03
C GLN A 162 -55.55 -17.38 -7.45
N ASP A 163 -55.78 -18.27 -8.45
CA ASP A 163 -56.58 -19.52 -8.52
C ASP A 163 -56.26 -20.29 -9.84
N SER A 164 -56.13 -21.63 -9.75
CA SER A 164 -56.49 -22.69 -10.74
C SER A 164 -55.73 -22.91 -12.09
N PRO A 165 -55.80 -24.13 -12.73
CA PRO A 165 -55.43 -25.45 -12.21
C PRO A 165 -54.69 -26.38 -13.23
N GLU A 166 -54.22 -27.53 -12.72
CA GLU A 166 -53.98 -28.85 -13.37
C GLU A 166 -52.78 -29.10 -14.32
N GLY A 167 -51.93 -30.05 -13.89
CA GLY A 167 -50.96 -30.77 -14.72
C GLY A 167 -49.95 -31.58 -13.89
N GLU A 168 -50.34 -32.77 -13.42
CA GLU A 168 -49.51 -33.70 -12.63
C GLU A 168 -48.27 -34.22 -13.40
N SER A 169 -47.08 -34.27 -12.76
CA SER A 169 -46.33 -35.52 -12.48
C SER A 169 -44.93 -35.29 -11.86
N LYS A 170 -44.85 -35.58 -10.55
CA LYS A 170 -43.79 -36.19 -9.71
C LYS A 170 -42.32 -36.20 -10.20
N SER A 171 -41.43 -35.67 -9.36
CA SER A 171 -40.46 -36.49 -8.59
C SER A 171 -39.73 -35.65 -7.53
N ASP A 172 -39.67 -36.19 -6.31
CA ASP A 172 -38.82 -35.77 -5.19
C ASP A 172 -37.36 -35.52 -5.61
N ASP A 173 -36.82 -34.38 -5.21
CA ASP A 173 -35.58 -34.36 -4.41
C ASP A 173 -35.57 -33.06 -3.60
N SER A 174 -35.97 -33.22 -2.33
CA SER A 174 -35.70 -32.28 -1.25
C SER A 174 -34.19 -32.31 -1.00
N ASP A 175 -33.47 -31.42 -1.68
CA ASP A 175 -32.18 -30.94 -1.21
C ASP A 175 -32.39 -29.55 -0.65
N ASP A 176 -32.89 -29.56 0.59
CA ASP A 176 -32.96 -28.43 1.51
C ASP A 176 -31.52 -28.02 1.86
N SER A 177 -30.78 -27.53 0.87
CA SER A 177 -29.50 -26.87 1.08
C SER A 177 -29.80 -25.46 1.57
N PHE A 178 -30.30 -25.37 2.80
CA PHE A 178 -30.04 -24.25 3.71
C PHE A 178 -28.54 -24.18 3.97
N GLY A 179 -27.77 -23.86 2.93
CA GLY A 179 -26.50 -23.17 3.04
C GLY A 179 -26.81 -21.73 3.33
N GLY A 180 -27.47 -21.48 4.46
CA GLY A 180 -27.58 -20.13 5.02
C GLY A 180 -26.15 -19.63 5.18
N ASP A 181 -25.79 -18.66 4.35
CA ASP A 181 -24.62 -17.83 4.55
C ASP A 181 -24.83 -17.18 5.93
N LEU A 182 -24.21 -17.81 6.93
CA LEU A 182 -24.36 -17.45 8.33
C LEU A 182 -23.73 -16.06 8.52
N GLY A 183 -24.57 -15.03 8.36
CA GLY A 183 -24.49 -13.76 9.05
C GLY A 183 -23.23 -12.94 8.80
N ASN A 184 -23.07 -12.42 7.58
CA ASN A 184 -22.16 -11.28 7.30
C ASN A 184 -22.94 -10.01 6.92
N ASP A 185 -24.22 -10.02 7.24
CA ASP A 185 -25.24 -9.10 6.79
C ASP A 185 -25.38 -7.98 7.85
N LEU A 186 -25.11 -6.74 7.46
CA LEU A 186 -25.14 -5.59 8.37
C LEU A 186 -26.58 -5.23 8.74
N SER A 187 -26.84 -4.97 10.03
CA SER A 187 -28.11 -4.36 10.46
C SER A 187 -28.32 -2.99 9.80
N PRO A 188 -29.55 -2.47 9.71
CA PRO A 188 -29.81 -1.14 9.16
C PRO A 188 -28.99 -0.03 9.83
N GLU A 189 -28.78 -0.14 11.14
CA GLU A 189 -27.95 0.78 11.94
C GLU A 189 -26.45 0.65 11.60
N GLU A 190 -25.93 -0.58 11.55
CA GLU A 190 -24.54 -0.84 11.16
C GLU A 190 -24.25 -0.44 9.70
N MET A 191 -25.23 -0.63 8.81
CA MET A 191 -25.14 -0.22 7.41
C MET A 191 -25.09 1.30 7.26
N LYS A 192 -25.81 2.03 8.11
CA LYS A 192 -25.73 3.50 8.15
C LYS A 192 -24.34 3.98 8.58
N ILE A 193 -23.74 3.34 9.58
CA ILE A 193 -22.35 3.61 10.02
C ILE A 193 -21.37 3.28 8.88
N ALA A 194 -21.56 2.16 8.18
CA ALA A 194 -20.74 1.77 7.04
C ALA A 194 -20.79 2.81 5.91
N HIS A 195 -21.96 3.34 5.57
CA HIS A 195 -22.10 4.40 4.58
C HIS A 195 -21.40 5.70 5.00
N LEU A 196 -21.60 6.16 6.24
CA LEU A 196 -20.93 7.36 6.75
C LEU A 196 -19.40 7.20 6.78
N THR A 197 -18.91 6.02 7.14
CA THR A 197 -17.48 5.70 7.14
C THR A 197 -16.94 5.66 5.70
N THR A 198 -17.70 5.12 4.75
CA THR A 198 -17.38 5.13 3.32
C THR A 198 -17.23 6.57 2.78
N ASP A 199 -18.14 7.47 3.17
CA ASP A 199 -18.05 8.90 2.84
C ASP A 199 -16.75 9.53 3.40
N VAL A 200 -16.41 9.23 4.65
CA VAL A 200 -15.16 9.70 5.28
C VAL A 200 -13.93 9.22 4.52
N VAL A 201 -13.86 7.95 4.15
CA VAL A 201 -12.72 7.40 3.39
C VAL A 201 -12.66 7.99 1.98
N SER A 202 -13.80 8.21 1.33
CA SER A 202 -13.89 8.85 0.02
C SER A 202 -13.36 10.30 0.07
N GLU A 203 -13.81 11.11 1.02
CA GLU A 203 -13.33 12.49 1.22
C GLU A 203 -11.85 12.53 1.63
N THR A 204 -11.39 11.56 2.44
CA THR A 204 -9.97 11.39 2.78
C THR A 204 -9.13 11.19 1.53
N LEU A 205 -9.58 10.35 0.60
CA LEU A 205 -8.91 10.12 -0.68
C LEU A 205 -8.86 11.39 -1.54
N VAL A 206 -9.89 12.25 -1.49
CA VAL A 206 -9.88 13.56 -2.16
C VAL A 206 -8.79 14.46 -1.55
N VAL A 207 -8.71 14.57 -0.23
CA VAL A 207 -7.66 15.37 0.45
C VAL A 207 -6.27 14.89 0.06
N ILE A 208 -6.01 13.58 0.06
CA ILE A 208 -4.71 13.03 -0.33
C ILE A 208 -4.38 13.31 -1.80
N LYS A 209 -5.36 13.22 -2.71
CA LYS A 209 -5.17 13.59 -4.14
C LYS A 209 -4.80 15.06 -4.29
N GLU A 210 -5.48 15.95 -3.59
CA GLU A 210 -5.20 17.38 -3.61
C GLU A 210 -3.81 17.68 -3.02
N LEU A 211 -3.42 16.99 -1.95
CA LEU A 211 -2.08 17.09 -1.38
C LEU A 211 -0.99 16.65 -2.35
N ILE A 212 -1.18 15.52 -3.04
CA ILE A 212 -0.27 15.05 -4.11
C ILE A 212 -0.16 16.11 -5.21
N ARG A 213 -1.28 16.72 -5.61
CA ARG A 213 -1.31 17.78 -6.62
C ARG A 213 -0.56 19.03 -6.15
N SER A 214 -0.73 19.43 -4.90
CA SER A 214 0.01 20.55 -4.29
C SER A 214 1.52 20.29 -4.29
N ILE A 215 1.97 19.13 -3.81
CA ILE A 215 3.39 18.74 -3.81
C ILE A 215 3.96 18.71 -5.24
N THR A 216 3.17 18.19 -6.19
CA THR A 216 3.54 18.18 -7.62
C THR A 216 3.67 19.59 -8.20
N SER A 217 2.91 20.56 -7.70
CA SER A 217 3.03 21.96 -8.13
C SER A 217 4.25 22.65 -7.51
N LEU A 218 4.55 22.38 -6.23
CA LEU A 218 5.73 22.87 -5.51
C LEU A 218 7.03 22.39 -6.15
N LEU A 219 7.03 21.17 -6.69
CA LEU A 219 8.15 20.60 -7.48
C LEU A 219 8.60 21.50 -8.64
N LYS A 220 7.67 22.24 -9.26
CA LYS A 220 8.01 23.14 -10.37
C LYS A 220 8.72 24.42 -9.92
N GLN A 221 8.79 24.67 -8.60
CA GLN A 221 9.25 25.93 -8.00
C GLN A 221 10.52 25.77 -7.14
N GLU A 222 11.15 24.58 -7.13
CA GLU A 222 12.25 24.18 -6.24
C GLU A 222 13.52 25.06 -6.34
N SER A 223 13.66 25.90 -7.37
CA SER A 223 14.89 26.64 -7.68
C SER A 223 15.30 27.74 -6.68
N SER A 224 14.58 27.95 -5.57
CA SER A 224 14.83 29.09 -4.65
C SER A 224 14.67 28.84 -3.15
N VAL A 225 14.30 27.63 -2.70
CA VAL A 225 13.99 27.35 -1.29
C VAL A 225 15.19 26.72 -0.58
N ASP A 226 15.33 26.97 0.73
CA ASP A 226 16.24 26.22 1.59
C ASP A 226 15.89 24.72 1.54
N ASN A 227 16.67 23.97 0.75
CA ASN A 227 16.39 22.58 0.40
C ASN A 227 16.25 21.67 1.64
N ALA A 228 16.95 21.97 2.75
CA ALA A 228 16.90 21.13 3.94
C ALA A 228 15.54 21.23 4.67
N THR A 229 15.05 22.44 4.89
CA THR A 229 13.75 22.68 5.55
C THR A 229 12.58 22.29 4.66
N PHE A 230 12.70 22.51 3.34
CA PHE A 230 11.72 22.07 2.36
C PHE A 230 11.58 20.54 2.34
N VAL A 231 12.70 19.81 2.25
CA VAL A 231 12.70 18.34 2.30
C VAL A 231 12.14 17.83 3.63
N ALA A 232 12.51 18.42 4.76
CA ALA A 232 11.99 18.02 6.06
C ALA A 232 10.46 18.17 6.17
N SER A 233 9.91 19.25 5.61
CA SER A 233 8.46 19.49 5.61
C SER A 233 7.71 18.49 4.72
N LEU A 234 8.26 18.15 3.54
CA LEU A 234 7.68 17.12 2.68
C LEU A 234 7.72 15.73 3.32
N GLU A 235 8.80 15.38 4.02
CA GLU A 235 8.90 14.13 4.78
C GLU A 235 7.87 14.09 5.91
N ARG A 236 7.60 15.22 6.56
CA ARG A 236 6.54 15.32 7.57
C ARG A 236 5.15 15.12 6.93
N LEU A 237 4.87 15.75 5.80
CA LEU A 237 3.60 15.54 5.07
C LEU A 237 3.40 14.09 4.68
N LEU A 238 4.44 13.39 4.24
CA LEU A 238 4.36 11.96 3.94
C LEU A 238 4.00 11.15 5.19
N LYS A 239 4.65 11.41 6.34
CA LYS A 239 4.36 10.71 7.59
C LYS A 239 2.92 10.92 8.07
N LEU A 240 2.43 12.16 8.04
CA LEU A 240 1.05 12.48 8.37
C LEU A 240 0.08 11.74 7.43
N SER A 241 0.39 11.69 6.14
CA SER A 241 -0.42 10.95 5.17
C SER A 241 -0.44 9.45 5.46
N GLN A 242 0.73 8.86 5.79
CA GLN A 242 0.83 7.45 6.18
C GLN A 242 0.03 7.14 7.44
N GLU A 243 0.05 8.05 8.42
CA GLU A 243 -0.76 7.92 9.63
C GLU A 243 -2.26 7.94 9.32
N ILE A 244 -2.72 8.82 8.42
CA ILE A 244 -4.10 8.80 7.91
C ILE A 244 -4.40 7.46 7.23
N GLY A 245 -3.47 6.92 6.43
CA GLY A 245 -3.62 5.60 5.79
C GLY A 245 -3.88 4.48 6.78
N LEU A 246 -3.10 4.43 7.87
CA LEU A 246 -3.32 3.44 8.93
C LEU A 246 -4.70 3.59 9.58
N GLN A 247 -5.22 4.81 9.71
CA GLN A 247 -6.57 5.01 10.22
C GLN A 247 -7.64 4.63 9.20
N VAL A 248 -7.40 4.81 7.90
CA VAL A 248 -8.30 4.32 6.84
C VAL A 248 -8.38 2.80 6.86
N ASP A 249 -7.25 2.11 7.00
CA ASP A 249 -7.21 0.65 7.14
C ASP A 249 -7.99 0.20 8.40
N GLU A 250 -7.80 0.89 9.52
CA GLU A 250 -8.54 0.64 10.77
C GLU A 250 -10.05 0.86 10.62
N LEU A 251 -10.46 1.94 9.94
CA LEU A 251 -11.86 2.22 9.63
C LEU A 251 -12.46 1.08 8.79
N GLY A 252 -11.76 0.64 7.75
CA GLY A 252 -12.21 -0.47 6.89
C GLY A 252 -12.37 -1.78 7.68
N ALA A 253 -11.40 -2.12 8.53
CA ALA A 253 -11.44 -3.32 9.36
C ALA A 253 -12.57 -3.29 10.41
N SER A 254 -12.82 -2.12 11.01
CA SER A 254 -13.82 -1.95 12.08
C SER A 254 -15.27 -2.01 11.61
N LEU A 255 -15.51 -2.08 10.30
CA LEU A 255 -16.86 -2.16 9.70
C LEU A 255 -17.39 -3.59 9.57
N TYR A 256 -16.53 -4.60 9.67
CA TYR A 256 -16.98 -5.99 9.61
C TYR A 256 -17.72 -6.38 10.90
N PRO A 257 -18.81 -7.15 10.84
CA PRO A 257 -19.56 -7.55 12.02
C PRO A 257 -18.73 -8.38 13.02
N PRO A 258 -18.89 -8.16 14.34
CA PRO A 258 -19.57 -7.02 14.97
C PRO A 258 -18.73 -5.73 14.86
N GLN A 259 -19.36 -4.61 14.51
CA GLN A 259 -18.64 -3.35 14.30
C GLN A 259 -17.95 -2.83 15.56
N GLU A 260 -16.70 -2.41 15.43
CA GLU A 260 -15.88 -1.89 16.53
C GLU A 260 -16.06 -0.37 16.70
N ILE A 261 -17.20 0.06 17.29
CA ILE A 261 -17.57 1.47 17.46
C ILE A 261 -16.46 2.31 18.14
N SER A 262 -15.80 1.74 19.15
CA SER A 262 -14.71 2.41 19.86
C SER A 262 -13.48 2.66 18.96
N ALA A 263 -13.16 1.71 18.09
CA ALA A 263 -12.07 1.81 17.12
C ALA A 263 -12.42 2.82 16.01
N LEU A 264 -13.65 2.78 15.48
CA LEU A 264 -14.16 3.77 14.52
C LEU A 264 -14.03 5.19 15.06
N ARG A 265 -14.42 5.40 16.32
CA ARG A 265 -14.33 6.71 16.98
C ARG A 265 -12.88 7.17 17.15
N ALA A 266 -11.99 6.27 17.59
CA ALA A 266 -10.58 6.58 17.77
C ALA A 266 -9.92 6.96 16.44
N ALA A 267 -10.18 6.19 15.38
CA ALA A 267 -9.67 6.44 14.04
C ALA A 267 -10.19 7.77 13.46
N THR A 268 -11.48 8.05 13.61
CA THR A 268 -12.12 9.30 13.16
C THR A 268 -11.48 10.53 13.80
N LYS A 269 -11.30 10.52 15.13
CA LYS A 269 -10.64 11.62 15.87
C LYS A 269 -9.19 11.80 15.42
N LYS A 270 -8.49 10.69 15.21
CA LYS A 270 -7.10 10.72 14.80
C LYS A 270 -6.95 11.31 13.40
N ILE A 271 -7.76 10.86 12.44
CA ILE A 271 -7.84 11.46 11.09
C ILE A 271 -8.08 12.97 11.17
N SER A 272 -9.07 13.40 11.96
CA SER A 272 -9.39 14.82 12.17
C SER A 272 -8.16 15.63 12.62
N SER A 273 -7.46 15.18 13.67
CA SER A 273 -6.27 15.85 14.17
C SER A 273 -5.10 15.86 13.17
N THR A 274 -4.89 14.76 12.44
CA THR A 274 -3.80 14.64 11.46
C THR A 274 -4.05 15.52 10.22
N ILE A 275 -5.31 15.74 9.82
CA ILE A 275 -5.65 16.67 8.73
C ILE A 275 -5.31 18.11 9.13
N ASP A 276 -5.61 18.51 10.36
CA ASP A 276 -5.27 19.85 10.85
C ASP A 276 -3.75 20.08 10.84
N GLU A 277 -2.98 19.09 11.28
CA GLU A 277 -1.52 19.13 11.17
C GLU A 277 -1.02 19.18 9.72
N THR A 278 -1.64 18.40 8.84
CA THR A 278 -1.30 18.35 7.40
C THR A 278 -1.52 19.73 6.76
N GLN A 279 -2.64 20.39 7.09
CA GLN A 279 -2.93 21.72 6.59
C GLN A 279 -1.89 22.73 7.08
N VAL A 280 -1.57 22.74 8.38
CA VAL A 280 -0.54 23.63 8.95
C VAL A 280 0.82 23.41 8.30
N GLU A 281 1.21 22.16 8.03
CA GLU A 281 2.49 21.86 7.40
C GLU A 281 2.52 22.29 5.91
N LEU A 282 1.42 22.12 5.19
CA LEU A 282 1.32 22.56 3.80
C LEU A 282 1.28 24.10 3.66
N GLU A 283 0.70 24.79 4.63
CA GLU A 283 0.71 26.26 4.71
C GLU A 283 2.14 26.81 4.83
N LYS A 284 3.02 26.17 5.62
CA LYS A 284 4.45 26.54 5.72
C LYS A 284 5.16 26.48 4.39
N LEU A 285 4.77 25.54 3.54
CA LEU A 285 5.30 25.37 2.19
C LEU A 285 4.65 26.31 1.16
N LYS A 286 3.69 27.15 1.57
CA LYS A 286 2.86 27.97 0.68
C LYS A 286 2.20 27.13 -0.42
N GLY A 287 1.88 25.87 -0.11
CA GLY A 287 1.33 24.88 -1.03
C GLY A 287 -0.19 24.72 -0.95
N CYS A 288 -0.86 25.43 -0.05
CA CYS A 288 -2.31 25.34 0.12
C CYS A 288 -3.05 25.97 -1.06
N SER A 289 -3.76 25.13 -1.82
CA SER A 289 -4.71 25.57 -2.84
C SER A 289 -6.11 25.73 -2.24
N GLU A 290 -6.96 26.51 -2.91
CA GLU A 290 -8.38 26.62 -2.54
C GLU A 290 -9.08 25.26 -2.58
N ASP A 291 -8.76 24.42 -3.58
CA ASP A 291 -9.32 23.07 -3.69
C ASP A 291 -8.91 22.17 -2.51
N PHE A 292 -7.66 22.27 -2.04
CA PHE A 292 -7.18 21.51 -0.88
C PHE A 292 -7.93 21.92 0.40
N VAL A 293 -8.11 23.22 0.61
CA VAL A 293 -8.87 23.74 1.77
C VAL A 293 -10.33 23.31 1.70
N LYS A 294 -10.93 23.33 0.51
CA LYS A 294 -12.29 22.84 0.27
C LYS A 294 -12.40 21.35 0.56
N ALA A 295 -11.46 20.53 0.10
CA ALA A 295 -11.42 19.10 0.39
C ALA A 295 -11.31 18.83 1.90
N CYS A 296 -10.43 19.54 2.62
CA CYS A 296 -10.31 19.41 4.07
C CYS A 296 -11.63 19.78 4.79
N THR A 297 -12.34 20.80 4.29
CA THR A 297 -13.64 21.20 4.85
C THR A 297 -14.73 20.15 4.60
N GLY A 298 -14.74 19.55 3.41
CA GLY A 298 -15.62 18.42 3.07
C GLY A 298 -15.40 17.24 4.02
N LEU A 299 -14.13 16.85 4.18
CA LEU A 299 -13.74 15.76 5.08
C LEU A 299 -14.12 16.03 6.54
N ARG A 300 -13.85 17.23 7.08
CA ARG A 300 -14.28 17.61 8.44
C ARG A 300 -15.80 17.51 8.63
N SER A 301 -16.55 17.87 7.60
CA SER A 301 -18.02 17.77 7.64
C SER A 301 -18.48 16.31 7.68
N SER A 302 -17.85 15.43 6.91
CA SER A 302 -18.14 13.99 6.91
C SER A 302 -17.72 13.31 8.23
N LEU A 303 -16.55 13.65 8.77
CA LEU A 303 -16.08 13.16 10.07
C LEU A 303 -17.07 13.51 11.17
N LYS A 304 -17.55 14.76 11.20
CA LYS A 304 -18.54 15.20 12.19
C LYS A 304 -19.85 14.41 12.10
N ARG A 305 -20.37 14.16 10.88
CA ARG A 305 -21.58 13.35 10.71
C ARG A 305 -21.40 11.92 11.23
N LEU A 306 -20.21 11.33 11.02
CA LEU A 306 -19.90 10.01 11.55
C LEU A 306 -19.81 10.03 13.08
N GLU A 307 -19.12 11.02 13.66
CA GLU A 307 -19.03 11.18 15.13
C GLU A 307 -20.41 11.30 15.77
N ASP A 308 -21.29 12.13 15.22
CA ASP A 308 -22.66 12.31 15.70
C ASP A 308 -23.44 10.97 15.70
N GLU A 309 -23.27 10.13 14.67
CA GLU A 309 -23.92 8.82 14.59
C GLU A 309 -23.35 7.80 15.59
N LEU A 310 -22.02 7.76 15.75
CA LEU A 310 -21.36 6.86 16.70
C LEU A 310 -21.79 7.18 18.15
N ASP A 311 -22.02 8.45 18.47
CA ASP A 311 -22.49 8.86 19.80
C ASP A 311 -23.98 8.49 20.04
N HIS A 312 -24.78 8.39 18.99
CA HIS A 312 -26.16 7.88 19.09
C HIS A 312 -26.22 6.35 19.26
N SER A 313 -25.28 5.61 18.67
CA SER A 313 -25.20 4.15 18.79
C SER A 313 -24.94 3.72 20.25
N ASP A 314 -24.00 4.38 20.94
CA ASP A 314 -23.70 4.09 22.36
C ASP A 314 -24.90 4.34 23.30
N ALA A 315 -25.76 5.32 22.99
CA ALA A 315 -26.95 5.61 23.79
C ALA A 315 -28.06 4.55 23.65
N THR A 316 -27.99 3.71 22.63
CA THR A 316 -28.99 2.69 22.31
C THR A 316 -28.57 1.29 22.77
N ASP A 317 -27.31 1.11 23.20
CA ASP A 317 -26.81 -0.15 23.76
C ASP A 317 -27.59 -0.52 25.05
N PRO A 318 -28.30 -1.66 25.08
CA PRO A 318 -29.04 -2.11 26.26
C PRO A 318 -28.17 -2.29 27.51
N MET A 319 -26.85 -2.47 27.37
CA MET A 319 -25.92 -2.58 28.50
C MET A 319 -25.82 -1.26 29.29
N SER A 320 -25.90 -0.10 28.62
CA SER A 320 -25.92 1.23 29.26
C SER A 320 -27.24 1.56 29.98
N ARG A 321 -28.35 0.89 29.61
CA ARG A 321 -29.65 1.03 30.31
C ARG A 321 -29.70 0.22 31.60
N MET A 322 -28.88 -0.82 31.77
CA MET A 322 -28.86 -1.63 33.00
C MET A 322 -28.13 -0.95 34.16
N GLU A 323 -27.15 -0.07 33.89
CA GLU A 323 -26.50 0.73 34.95
C GLU A 323 -27.41 1.80 35.56
N ASN A 324 -28.43 2.25 34.82
CA ASN A 324 -29.39 3.27 35.29
C ASN A 324 -30.61 2.68 36.03
N LEU A 325 -30.68 1.36 36.21
CA LEU A 325 -31.76 0.68 36.94
C LEU A 325 -31.34 0.14 38.31
N VAL A 326 -30.12 0.42 38.78
CA VAL A 326 -29.68 0.10 40.15
C VAL A 326 -29.82 1.33 41.05
N ILE A 327 -31.04 1.81 41.24
CA ILE A 327 -31.43 2.65 42.39
C ILE A 327 -32.87 2.31 42.79
N GLU A 328 -33.04 1.32 43.67
CA GLU A 328 -33.70 1.39 45.00
C GLU A 328 -33.75 0.01 45.66
#